data_AF-A0AAU9NCL9-F1
#
_entry.id   AF-A0AAU9NCL9-F1
#
_cell.length_a   1.000
_cell.length_b   1.000
_cell.length_c   1.000
_cell.angle_alpha   90.00
_cell.angle_beta   90.00
_cell.angle_gamma   90.00
#
_symmetry.space_group_name_H-M   'P 1'
#
loop_
_entity.id
_entity.type
_entity.pdbx_description
1 polymer ?
#
loop_
_entity_poly.entity_id
_entity_poly.type
_entity_poly.pdbx_seq_one_letter_code
_entity_poly.pdbx_strand_id
1 'polypeptide(L)'
;MVMSFQPFNVIEPWVFETITPSQFITFTMPNPLNHRRLLHALVIRVAVLDSPIATADDEVPLIAAMIVPNHRETDWNFCTESGHLQLLYDSHNVSRLILIGNNPPPNPEPSIYIRPQVTGPLEKQRLENELKPLLMALHPKGLLLVNFVVEDVELEGNRDRSKMLRRRLRFKRMPNLIQSQVPLIHVIGDDEATTQVDLESLRKIVNAKFDVDTTVLVHPYLPPMVAGLFLIASHLNERIQQGFTPRALCLGIGGGVLLSFLKTQLGFDVIGVEADKVVLTAATKHFGFNKSGSIRLIVGDAIEVIQNFPSQKIKGDIDGSKVNNDVLDTKFDVAMVDLDSNEAQNGISAPPPEFVKKPVFKAARSLLDDHGVLIINVVPLNELFYTTLVKDLKDTFIRFME
;
A
#
# COMPACT_ATOMS: atom_id res chain seq x y z
N MET A 1 -10.77 18.99 33.81
CA MET A 1 -11.65 19.44 32.70
C MET A 1 -12.14 18.19 32.00
N VAL A 2 -13.46 18.02 31.85
CA VAL A 2 -14.03 16.84 31.18
C VAL A 2 -13.77 16.96 29.69
N MET A 3 -13.30 15.89 29.08
CA MET A 3 -12.95 15.86 27.66
C MET A 3 -14.19 15.89 26.77
N SER A 4 -14.15 16.63 25.66
CA SER A 4 -15.23 16.69 24.67
C SER A 4 -15.00 15.64 23.57
N PHE A 5 -15.93 14.70 23.42
CA PHE A 5 -15.89 13.72 22.35
C PHE A 5 -16.65 14.23 21.12
N GLN A 6 -16.05 14.09 19.94
CA GLN A 6 -16.69 14.50 18.68
C GLN A 6 -17.52 13.36 18.08
N PRO A 7 -18.56 13.63 17.28
CA PRO A 7 -19.25 12.58 16.52
C PRO A 7 -18.31 11.90 15.50
N PHE A 8 -18.35 10.57 15.38
CA PHE A 8 -17.47 9.81 14.48
C PHE A 8 -17.55 10.26 13.01
N ASN A 9 -18.71 10.70 12.54
CA ASN A 9 -18.94 11.18 11.18
C ASN A 9 -18.23 12.51 10.84
N VAL A 10 -17.55 13.12 11.81
CA VAL A 10 -16.74 14.34 11.63
C VAL A 10 -15.25 14.00 11.56
N ILE A 11 -14.87 12.74 11.76
CA ILE A 11 -13.48 12.28 11.66
C ILE A 11 -13.24 11.68 10.30
N GLU A 12 -12.18 12.16 9.66
CA GLU A 12 -11.74 11.66 8.38
C GLU A 12 -11.09 10.27 8.54
N PRO A 13 -11.49 9.26 7.75
CA PRO A 13 -11.04 7.88 7.94
C PRO A 13 -9.52 7.67 7.86
N TRP A 14 -8.82 8.48 7.06
CA TRP A 14 -7.38 8.35 6.84
C TRP A 14 -6.53 8.73 8.06
N VAL A 15 -7.11 9.43 9.03
CA VAL A 15 -6.37 9.96 10.19
C VAL A 15 -5.77 8.83 11.03
N PHE A 16 -6.39 7.65 11.02
CA PHE A 16 -5.89 6.47 11.75
C PHE A 16 -4.92 5.61 10.92
N GLU A 17 -4.66 5.93 9.65
CA GLU A 17 -3.89 5.05 8.75
C GLU A 17 -2.39 5.04 9.03
N THR A 18 -1.89 6.06 9.74
CA THR A 18 -0.48 6.18 10.16
C THR A 18 -0.40 6.42 11.66
N ILE A 19 0.73 6.04 12.27
CA ILE A 19 1.06 6.43 13.65
C ILE A 19 1.61 7.85 13.59
N THR A 20 0.92 8.81 14.19
CA THR A 20 1.35 10.20 14.25
C THR A 20 1.81 10.52 15.68
N PRO A 21 3.08 10.87 15.91
CA PRO A 21 3.58 11.09 17.27
C PRO A 21 2.72 12.06 18.08
N SER A 22 2.35 11.64 19.30
CA SER A 22 1.49 12.41 20.22
C SER A 22 0.09 12.72 19.69
N GLN A 23 -0.39 12.03 18.67
CA GLN A 23 -1.76 12.19 18.20
C GLN A 23 -2.75 11.72 19.26
N PHE A 24 -3.79 12.51 19.46
CA PHE A 24 -4.86 12.23 20.41
C PHE A 24 -6.20 12.54 19.77
N ILE A 25 -7.01 11.51 19.55
CA ILE A 25 -8.31 11.63 18.85
C ILE A 25 -9.38 10.94 19.66
N THR A 26 -10.51 11.62 19.83
CA THR A 26 -11.61 11.09 20.64
C THR A 26 -12.95 11.32 20.00
N PHE A 27 -13.77 10.29 19.95
CA PHE A 27 -15.08 10.35 19.34
C PHE A 27 -16.12 9.45 19.96
N THR A 28 -17.38 9.70 19.62
CA THR A 28 -18.52 8.86 19.94
C THR A 28 -19.11 8.23 18.68
N MET A 29 -19.57 6.99 18.80
CA MET A 29 -20.27 6.28 17.73
C MET A 29 -21.43 5.43 18.27
N PRO A 30 -22.45 5.13 17.45
CA PRO A 30 -23.46 4.15 17.80
C PRO A 30 -22.82 2.83 18.21
N ASN A 31 -23.33 2.20 19.27
CA ASN A 31 -22.75 0.99 19.81
C ASN A 31 -23.36 -0.26 19.16
N PRO A 32 -22.64 -1.00 18.30
CA PRO A 32 -23.13 -2.26 17.74
C PRO A 32 -23.13 -3.40 18.77
N LEU A 33 -22.58 -3.18 19.96
CA LEU A 33 -22.38 -4.17 21.02
C LEU A 33 -23.27 -3.94 22.25
N ASN A 34 -24.32 -3.11 22.14
CA ASN A 34 -25.17 -2.73 23.27
C ASN A 34 -25.89 -3.92 23.96
N HIS A 35 -25.92 -5.10 23.32
CA HIS A 35 -26.36 -6.36 23.91
C HIS A 35 -25.36 -6.97 24.90
N ARG A 36 -24.13 -6.46 24.96
CA ARG A 36 -23.05 -6.96 25.83
C ARG A 36 -23.04 -6.23 27.16
N ARG A 37 -22.69 -6.96 28.22
CA ARG A 37 -22.60 -6.39 29.59
C ARG A 37 -21.52 -5.32 29.74
N LEU A 38 -20.38 -5.48 29.05
CA LEU A 38 -19.22 -4.57 29.16
C LEU A 38 -19.41 -3.26 28.35
N LEU A 39 -20.19 -3.31 27.27
CA LEU A 39 -20.44 -2.17 26.39
C LEU A 39 -21.96 -2.08 26.18
N HIS A 40 -22.70 -1.65 27.19
CA HIS A 40 -24.16 -1.70 27.22
C HIS A 40 -24.82 -0.37 26.80
N ALA A 41 -24.07 0.74 26.76
CA ALA A 41 -24.62 2.04 26.36
C ALA A 41 -25.03 2.06 24.87
N LEU A 42 -26.01 2.89 24.50
CA LEU A 42 -26.40 3.06 23.10
C LEU A 42 -25.30 3.70 22.24
N VAL A 43 -24.41 4.45 22.89
CA VAL A 43 -23.28 5.15 22.28
C VAL A 43 -22.04 4.74 23.04
N ILE A 44 -21.00 4.36 22.31
CA ILE A 44 -19.66 4.17 22.87
C ILE A 44 -18.81 5.39 22.56
N ARG A 45 -17.84 5.64 23.43
CA ARG A 45 -16.79 6.61 23.22
C ARG A 45 -15.47 5.88 22.99
N VAL A 46 -14.69 6.38 22.05
CA VAL A 46 -13.41 5.83 21.63
C VAL A 46 -12.35 6.92 21.76
N ALA A 47 -11.22 6.59 22.34
CA ALA A 47 -10.01 7.41 22.31
C ALA A 47 -8.90 6.63 21.62
N VAL A 48 -8.20 7.26 20.68
CA VAL A 48 -7.06 6.71 19.97
C VAL A 48 -5.87 7.62 20.26
N LEU A 49 -4.83 7.05 20.85
CA LEU A 49 -3.64 7.77 21.28
C LEU A 49 -2.41 7.13 20.65
N ASP A 50 -1.53 7.96 20.09
CA ASP A 50 -0.26 7.52 19.55
C ASP A 50 0.91 7.96 20.44
N SER A 51 1.83 7.04 20.67
CA SER A 51 3.01 7.28 21.50
C SER A 51 3.88 8.41 20.91
N PRO A 52 4.46 9.30 21.73
CA PRO A 52 5.44 10.28 21.28
C PRO A 52 6.74 9.61 20.80
N ILE A 53 7.02 8.40 21.29
CA ILE A 53 8.20 7.63 20.90
C ILE A 53 7.78 6.73 19.74
N ALA A 54 8.04 7.18 18.52
CA ALA A 54 8.05 6.28 17.38
C ALA A 54 9.15 5.24 17.65
N THR A 55 8.77 3.98 17.88
CA THR A 55 9.73 2.87 17.80
C THR A 55 10.34 2.95 16.40
N ALA A 56 11.67 2.97 16.33
CA ALA A 56 12.44 3.19 15.10
C ALA A 56 11.87 2.36 13.93
N ASP A 57 12.07 2.87 12.71
CA ASP A 57 11.51 2.43 11.41
C ASP A 57 11.56 0.90 11.09
N ASP A 58 12.10 0.06 11.98
CA ASP A 58 12.24 -1.39 11.86
C ASP A 58 11.39 -2.22 12.87
N GLU A 59 10.75 -1.63 13.89
CA GLU A 59 9.89 -2.36 14.83
C GLU A 59 8.38 -2.18 14.54
N VAL A 60 7.65 -3.30 14.43
CA VAL A 60 6.19 -3.31 14.25
C VAL A 60 5.53 -2.61 15.45
N PRO A 61 4.76 -1.51 15.25
CA PRO A 61 4.12 -0.80 16.34
C PRO A 61 3.16 -1.72 17.09
N LEU A 62 3.33 -1.82 18.40
CA LEU A 62 2.43 -2.56 19.25
C LEU A 62 1.15 -1.76 19.44
N ILE A 63 0.03 -2.29 18.96
CA ILE A 63 -1.29 -1.68 19.11
C ILE A 63 -2.01 -2.38 20.26
N ALA A 64 -2.45 -1.61 21.25
CA ALA A 64 -3.22 -2.11 22.38
C ALA A 64 -4.64 -1.56 22.32
N ALA A 65 -5.62 -2.42 22.61
CA ALA A 65 -7.00 -2.01 22.80
C ALA A 65 -7.44 -2.38 24.22
N MET A 66 -8.06 -1.43 24.91
CA MET A 66 -8.56 -1.61 26.27
C MET A 66 -10.03 -1.20 26.34
N ILE A 67 -10.84 -2.07 26.93
CA ILE A 67 -12.22 -1.76 27.28
C ILE A 67 -12.22 -1.14 28.66
N VAL A 68 -12.81 0.05 28.78
CA VAL A 68 -12.99 0.74 30.06
C VAL A 68 -13.89 -0.13 30.94
N PRO A 69 -13.46 -0.49 32.16
CA PRO A 69 -14.30 -1.25 33.07
C PRO A 69 -15.60 -0.49 33.38
N ASN A 70 -16.72 -1.21 33.40
CA ASN A 70 -18.01 -0.65 33.81
C ASN A 70 -17.88 0.10 35.14
N HIS A 71 -18.54 1.24 35.23
CA HIS A 71 -18.57 2.13 36.40
C HIS A 71 -17.27 2.89 36.65
N ARG A 72 -16.26 2.78 35.77
CA ARG A 72 -15.03 3.58 35.81
C ARG A 72 -14.97 4.63 34.71
N GLU A 73 -16.00 4.77 33.90
CA GLU A 73 -16.02 5.71 32.78
C GLU A 73 -15.88 7.17 33.21
N THR A 74 -16.18 7.50 34.46
CA THR A 74 -16.01 8.84 35.03
C THR A 74 -14.70 9.02 35.79
N ASP A 75 -13.92 7.96 35.98
CA ASP A 75 -12.62 8.05 36.66
C ASP A 75 -11.63 8.87 35.83
N TRP A 76 -10.75 9.59 36.51
CA TRP A 76 -9.76 10.48 35.89
C TRP A 76 -8.95 9.78 34.78
N ASN A 77 -8.49 8.54 35.03
CA ASN A 77 -7.75 7.72 34.07
C ASN A 77 -8.51 7.47 32.76
N PHE A 78 -9.84 7.53 32.74
CA PHE A 78 -10.67 7.15 31.60
C PHE A 78 -11.53 8.29 31.03
N CYS A 79 -11.62 9.43 31.72
CA CYS A 79 -12.45 10.57 31.30
C CYS A 79 -11.67 11.85 30.97
N THR A 80 -10.34 11.84 31.18
CA THR A 80 -9.46 12.97 30.89
C THR A 80 -8.34 12.58 29.94
N GLU A 81 -7.91 13.55 29.11
CA GLU A 81 -6.77 13.39 28.21
C GLU A 81 -5.49 13.02 28.98
N SER A 82 -5.18 13.72 30.07
CA SER A 82 -4.01 13.43 30.90
C SER A 82 -4.06 12.01 31.50
N GLY A 83 -5.24 11.52 31.88
CA GLY A 83 -5.42 10.16 32.36
C GLY A 83 -5.20 9.10 31.27
N HIS A 84 -5.69 9.34 30.07
CA HIS A 84 -5.44 8.45 28.92
C HIS A 84 -3.95 8.42 28.54
N LEU A 85 -3.27 9.57 28.56
CA LEU A 85 -1.84 9.66 28.34
C LEU A 85 -1.06 8.88 29.40
N GLN A 86 -1.46 8.95 30.68
CA GLN A 86 -0.84 8.15 31.74
C GLN A 86 -0.96 6.64 31.45
N LEU A 87 -2.14 6.17 31.01
CA LEU A 87 -2.33 4.76 30.64
C LEU A 87 -1.42 4.32 29.49
N LEU A 88 -1.21 5.20 28.50
CA LEU A 88 -0.28 4.94 27.39
C LEU A 88 1.16 4.87 27.90
N TYR A 89 1.60 5.80 28.75
CA TYR A 89 2.95 5.81 29.31
C TYR A 89 3.24 4.62 30.23
N ASP A 90 2.25 4.16 30.99
CA ASP A 90 2.38 2.96 31.85
C ASP A 90 2.47 1.66 31.00
N SER A 91 1.98 1.71 29.76
CA SER A 91 2.00 0.58 28.82
C SER A 91 3.30 0.56 28.03
N HIS A 92 4.24 -0.29 28.45
CA HIS A 92 5.56 -0.39 27.83
C HIS A 92 5.44 -0.83 26.36
N ASN A 93 6.16 -0.12 25.48
CA ASN A 93 6.27 -0.37 24.04
C ASN A 93 4.96 -0.28 23.23
N VAL A 94 3.87 0.27 23.78
CA VAL A 94 2.64 0.49 23.02
C VAL A 94 2.78 1.73 22.14
N SER A 95 2.70 1.55 20.82
CA SER A 95 2.74 2.64 19.85
C SER A 95 1.40 3.32 19.66
N ARG A 96 0.29 2.58 19.81
CA ARG A 96 -1.07 3.11 19.82
C ARG A 96 -1.94 2.44 20.87
N LEU A 97 -2.63 3.25 21.66
CA LEU A 97 -3.64 2.80 22.62
C LEU A 97 -5.03 3.21 22.13
N ILE A 98 -5.93 2.22 22.04
CA ILE A 98 -7.34 2.40 21.73
C ILE A 98 -8.15 2.14 23.01
N LEU A 99 -8.78 3.16 23.56
CA LEU A 99 -9.67 3.05 24.71
C LEU A 99 -11.12 3.05 24.23
N ILE A 100 -11.90 2.04 24.63
CA ILE A 100 -13.32 1.90 24.26
C ILE A 100 -14.14 1.84 25.53
N GLY A 101 -15.12 2.73 25.69
CA GLY A 101 -15.98 2.74 26.87
C GLY A 101 -17.41 3.13 26.56
N ASN A 102 -18.30 2.90 27.53
CA ASN A 102 -19.66 3.40 27.48
C ASN A 102 -19.65 4.93 27.51
N ASN A 103 -20.49 5.57 26.71
CA ASN A 103 -20.72 7.00 26.86
C ASN A 103 -21.68 7.23 28.05
N PRO A 104 -21.23 7.87 29.16
CA PRO A 104 -22.08 8.06 30.32
C PRO A 104 -23.24 9.03 30.02
N PRO A 105 -24.38 8.91 30.73
CA PRO A 105 -25.47 9.87 30.63
C PRO A 105 -25.03 11.26 31.13
N PRO A 106 -25.70 12.35 30.72
CA PRO A 106 -25.46 13.67 31.28
C PRO A 106 -25.78 13.65 32.79
N ASN A 107 -24.78 13.95 33.63
CA ASN A 107 -24.80 13.81 35.09
C ASN A 107 -24.88 12.35 35.58
N PRO A 108 -23.79 11.57 35.41
CA PRO A 108 -23.74 10.21 35.92
C PRO A 108 -23.78 10.21 37.45
N GLU A 109 -24.61 9.35 38.04
CA GLU A 109 -24.60 9.12 39.48
C GLU A 109 -23.27 8.49 39.93
N PRO A 110 -22.83 8.70 41.18
CA PRO A 110 -21.64 8.04 41.71
C PRO A 110 -21.89 6.52 41.74
N SER A 111 -21.18 5.79 40.89
CA SER A 111 -21.25 4.33 40.85
C SER A 111 -20.10 3.69 41.63
N ILE A 112 -20.42 2.72 42.48
CA ILE A 112 -19.41 1.91 43.16
C ILE A 112 -18.83 0.92 42.14
N TYR A 113 -17.53 1.05 41.86
CA TYR A 113 -16.82 0.05 41.07
C TYR A 113 -16.79 -1.28 41.83
N ILE A 114 -17.38 -2.30 41.23
CA ILE A 114 -17.25 -3.68 41.68
C ILE A 114 -16.35 -4.38 40.68
N ARG A 115 -15.24 -4.97 41.15
CA ARG A 115 -14.34 -5.75 40.29
C ARG A 115 -15.17 -6.81 39.55
N PRO A 116 -15.19 -6.80 38.20
CA PRO A 116 -15.92 -7.78 37.44
C PRO A 116 -15.41 -9.19 37.74
N GLN A 117 -16.30 -10.19 37.71
CA GLN A 117 -15.89 -11.59 37.64
C GLN A 117 -15.11 -11.81 36.33
N VAL A 118 -14.13 -12.73 36.35
CA VAL A 118 -13.29 -13.02 35.18
C VAL A 118 -14.18 -13.41 34.01
N THR A 119 -14.13 -12.63 32.93
CA THR A 119 -14.83 -12.94 31.68
C THR A 119 -14.41 -14.31 31.18
N GLY A 120 -15.37 -15.20 30.94
CA GLY A 120 -15.08 -16.55 30.45
C GLY A 120 -14.37 -16.50 29.08
N PRO A 121 -13.51 -17.49 28.74
CA PRO A 121 -12.75 -17.49 27.48
C PRO A 121 -13.64 -17.33 26.23
N LEU A 122 -14.84 -17.92 26.24
CA LEU A 122 -15.79 -17.85 25.14
C LEU A 122 -16.39 -16.44 24.96
N GLU A 123 -16.69 -15.74 26.05
CA GLU A 123 -17.19 -14.36 25.98
C GLU A 123 -16.10 -13.41 25.51
N LYS A 124 -14.85 -13.61 25.96
CA LYS A 124 -13.69 -12.86 25.49
C LYS A 124 -13.52 -13.02 23.97
N GLN A 125 -13.54 -14.25 23.46
CA GLN A 125 -13.39 -14.52 22.03
C GLN A 125 -14.53 -13.91 21.20
N ARG A 126 -15.78 -13.97 21.69
CA ARG A 126 -16.92 -13.34 21.02
C ARG A 126 -16.76 -11.83 20.95
N LEU A 127 -16.36 -11.21 22.05
CA LEU A 127 -16.13 -9.77 22.13
C LEU A 127 -14.99 -9.32 21.20
N GLU A 128 -13.90 -10.08 21.13
CA GLU A 128 -12.80 -9.85 20.18
C GLU A 128 -13.28 -9.91 18.73
N ASN A 129 -14.08 -10.91 18.37
CA ASN A 129 -14.61 -11.05 17.00
C ASN A 129 -15.56 -9.90 16.63
N GLU A 130 -16.42 -9.46 17.55
CA GLU A 130 -17.38 -8.38 17.29
C GLU A 130 -16.71 -6.99 17.28
N LEU A 131 -15.64 -6.78 18.06
CA LEU A 131 -14.84 -5.55 18.03
C LEU A 131 -13.85 -5.49 16.86
N LYS A 132 -13.53 -6.64 16.25
CA LYS A 132 -12.54 -6.73 15.18
C LYS A 132 -12.73 -5.72 14.05
N PRO A 133 -13.94 -5.47 13.51
CA PRO A 133 -14.12 -4.47 12.45
C PRO A 133 -13.70 -3.07 12.87
N LEU A 134 -14.08 -2.65 14.09
CA LEU A 134 -13.70 -1.35 14.66
C LEU A 134 -12.19 -1.25 14.89
N LEU A 135 -11.60 -2.28 15.51
CA LEU A 135 -10.16 -2.29 15.78
C LEU A 135 -9.33 -2.29 14.49
N MET A 136 -9.80 -2.97 13.44
CA MET A 136 -9.16 -2.95 12.13
C MET A 136 -9.27 -1.57 11.45
N ALA A 137 -10.38 -0.85 11.61
CA ALA A 137 -10.54 0.50 11.07
C ALA A 137 -9.62 1.52 11.76
N LEU A 138 -9.30 1.30 13.03
CA LEU A 138 -8.40 2.14 13.84
C LEU A 138 -6.93 1.67 13.79
N HIS A 139 -6.66 0.57 13.10
CA HIS A 139 -5.31 0.03 12.94
C HIS A 139 -4.57 0.83 11.86
N PRO A 140 -3.28 1.17 12.07
CA PRO A 140 -2.46 1.79 11.03
C PRO A 140 -2.45 0.95 9.75
N LYS A 141 -2.80 1.55 8.61
CA LYS A 141 -2.87 0.88 7.29
C LYS A 141 -1.56 0.92 6.52
N GLY A 142 -0.68 1.91 6.79
CA GLY A 142 0.69 1.93 6.26
C GLY A 142 1.54 0.72 6.66
N LEU A 143 1.01 -0.15 7.53
CA LEU A 143 1.66 -1.35 8.04
C LEU A 143 1.27 -2.67 7.37
N LEU A 144 0.26 -2.67 6.48
CA LEU A 144 -0.07 -3.88 5.70
C LEU A 144 1.09 -4.28 4.78
N LEU A 145 1.94 -3.31 4.41
CA LEU A 145 3.13 -3.49 3.60
C LEU A 145 4.43 -3.66 4.42
N VAL A 146 4.52 -3.21 5.69
CA VAL A 146 5.72 -3.41 6.56
C VAL A 146 6.06 -4.88 6.83
N ASN A 147 5.16 -5.79 6.48
CA ASN A 147 5.38 -7.22 6.51
C ASN A 147 5.69 -7.79 5.12
N PHE A 148 6.62 -7.23 4.34
CA PHE A 148 7.20 -7.93 3.19
C PHE A 148 8.48 -8.70 3.57
N VAL A 149 8.81 -9.68 2.75
CA VAL A 149 10.08 -10.40 2.76
C VAL A 149 10.68 -10.25 1.38
N VAL A 150 11.90 -9.70 1.34
CA VAL A 150 12.77 -9.82 0.18
C VAL A 150 13.65 -11.03 0.39
N GLU A 151 13.60 -11.97 -0.53
CA GLU A 151 14.41 -13.19 -0.46
C GLU A 151 14.98 -13.53 -1.84
N ASP A 152 16.20 -14.06 -1.81
CA ASP A 152 16.89 -14.58 -2.98
C ASP A 152 16.64 -16.09 -3.03
N VAL A 153 16.07 -16.55 -4.14
CA VAL A 153 15.66 -17.93 -4.37
C VAL A 153 16.34 -18.50 -5.60
N GLU A 154 16.62 -19.80 -5.53
CA GLU A 154 17.07 -20.60 -6.66
C GLU A 154 15.88 -21.36 -7.24
N LEU A 155 15.68 -21.26 -8.54
CA LEU A 155 14.63 -21.98 -9.27
C LEU A 155 15.27 -22.90 -10.31
N GLU A 156 14.69 -24.09 -10.51
CA GLU A 156 15.11 -24.96 -11.61
C GLU A 156 14.57 -24.44 -12.95
N GLY A 157 15.46 -24.25 -13.91
CA GLY A 157 15.09 -23.85 -15.27
C GLY A 157 14.39 -25.00 -16.02
N ASN A 158 13.23 -24.71 -16.61
CA ASN A 158 12.39 -25.69 -17.33
C ASN A 158 13.05 -26.39 -18.52
N ARG A 159 14.14 -25.84 -19.09
CA ARG A 159 14.73 -26.35 -20.35
C ARG A 159 16.10 -27.00 -20.20
N ASP A 160 16.90 -26.59 -19.21
CA ASP A 160 18.33 -26.93 -19.19
C ASP A 160 18.84 -27.40 -17.82
N ARG A 161 17.94 -27.56 -16.82
CA ARG A 161 18.30 -27.74 -15.40
C ARG A 161 19.26 -26.68 -14.86
N SER A 162 19.47 -25.59 -15.61
CA SER A 162 20.27 -24.45 -15.18
C SER A 162 19.52 -23.76 -14.04
N LYS A 163 20.24 -23.54 -12.95
CA LYS A 163 19.74 -22.88 -11.75
C LYS A 163 19.55 -21.40 -12.06
N MET A 164 18.32 -20.90 -11.93
CA MET A 164 17.98 -19.50 -12.14
C MET A 164 17.87 -18.81 -10.79
N LEU A 165 18.71 -17.81 -10.54
CA LEU A 165 18.65 -17.02 -9.32
C LEU A 165 17.67 -15.88 -9.50
N ARG A 166 16.77 -15.70 -8.54
CA ARG A 166 15.81 -14.62 -8.54
C ARG A 166 15.71 -13.98 -7.18
N ARG A 167 15.59 -12.66 -7.15
CA ARG A 167 15.14 -11.92 -5.98
C ARG A 167 13.63 -11.73 -6.08
N ARG A 168 12.90 -12.04 -5.01
CA ARG A 168 11.44 -11.85 -4.95
C ARG A 168 11.02 -11.10 -3.71
N LEU A 169 9.99 -10.27 -3.86
CA LEU A 169 9.26 -9.61 -2.78
C LEU A 169 7.92 -10.32 -2.61
N ARG A 170 7.60 -10.71 -1.39
CA ARG A 170 6.29 -11.27 -1.02
C ARG A 170 5.82 -10.71 0.32
N PHE A 171 4.51 -10.74 0.57
CA PHE A 171 3.97 -10.37 1.87
C PHE A 171 4.02 -11.55 2.85
N LYS A 172 4.47 -11.34 4.09
CA LYS A 172 4.51 -12.36 5.15
C LYS A 172 3.13 -12.95 5.41
N ARG A 173 2.08 -12.11 5.36
CA ARG A 173 0.68 -12.54 5.54
C ARG A 173 0.16 -13.37 4.37
N MET A 174 0.74 -13.21 3.18
CA MET A 174 0.37 -13.92 1.95
C MET A 174 1.61 -14.58 1.34
N PRO A 175 2.20 -15.60 2.01
CA PRO A 175 3.52 -16.10 1.68
C PRO A 175 3.63 -16.72 0.28
N ASN A 176 2.50 -17.09 -0.33
CA ASN A 176 2.43 -17.65 -1.67
C ASN A 176 2.22 -16.61 -2.77
N LEU A 177 1.93 -15.35 -2.41
CA LEU A 177 1.76 -14.27 -3.38
C LEU A 177 3.09 -13.54 -3.58
N ILE A 178 3.66 -13.70 -4.78
CA ILE A 178 4.85 -12.96 -5.20
C ILE A 178 4.39 -11.62 -5.77
N GLN A 179 4.77 -10.53 -5.11
CA GLN A 179 4.46 -9.18 -5.56
C GLN A 179 5.41 -8.75 -6.68
N SER A 180 6.72 -8.88 -6.48
CA SER A 180 7.74 -8.53 -7.48
C SER A 180 8.81 -9.61 -7.58
N GLN A 181 9.36 -9.79 -8.78
CA GLN A 181 10.45 -10.73 -9.03
C GLN A 181 11.40 -10.24 -10.11
N VAL A 182 12.71 -10.37 -9.87
CA VAL A 182 13.77 -9.98 -10.81
C VAL A 182 14.88 -11.04 -10.83
N PRO A 183 15.49 -11.35 -11.97
CA PRO A 183 16.69 -12.19 -12.00
C PRO A 183 17.85 -11.53 -11.27
N LEU A 184 18.71 -12.37 -10.70
CA LEU A 184 19.99 -11.95 -10.15
C LEU A 184 21.11 -12.38 -11.07
N ILE A 185 22.03 -11.45 -11.34
CA ILE A 185 23.27 -11.69 -12.08
C ILE A 185 24.45 -11.53 -11.13
N HIS A 186 25.40 -12.44 -11.23
CA HIS A 186 26.63 -12.35 -10.45
C HIS A 186 27.52 -11.23 -11.03
N VAL A 187 27.96 -10.31 -10.17
CA VAL A 187 28.94 -9.29 -10.54
C VAL A 187 30.31 -9.92 -10.38
N ILE A 188 30.86 -10.45 -11.48
CA ILE A 188 32.24 -10.93 -11.51
C ILE A 188 33.15 -9.70 -11.64
N GLY A 189 34.13 -9.56 -10.74
CA GLY A 189 35.24 -8.63 -10.98
C GLY A 189 36.07 -9.11 -12.17
N ASP A 190 36.75 -8.20 -12.88
CA ASP A 190 37.39 -8.47 -14.19
C ASP A 190 38.36 -9.68 -14.24
N ASP A 191 38.76 -10.27 -13.11
CA ASP A 191 39.80 -11.31 -13.00
C ASP A 191 39.32 -12.76 -12.83
N GLU A 192 38.03 -13.08 -12.70
CA GLU A 192 37.61 -14.48 -12.42
C GLU A 192 36.75 -15.11 -13.51
N ALA A 193 37.39 -15.95 -14.33
CA ALA A 193 36.73 -16.74 -15.37
C ALA A 193 35.94 -17.92 -14.81
N THR A 194 34.65 -17.95 -15.15
CA THR A 194 33.76 -19.12 -15.36
C THR A 194 33.43 -20.05 -14.20
N THR A 195 32.13 -20.21 -13.92
CA THR A 195 31.31 -21.44 -14.13
C THR A 195 29.91 -21.18 -13.56
N GLN A 196 28.88 -21.92 -14.01
CA GLN A 196 27.54 -21.85 -13.39
C GLN A 196 27.63 -22.36 -11.96
N VAL A 197 27.68 -21.45 -10.99
CA VAL A 197 27.80 -21.78 -9.58
C VAL A 197 26.41 -21.71 -8.94
N ASP A 198 26.01 -22.75 -8.21
CA ASP A 198 24.74 -22.75 -7.47
C ASP A 198 24.75 -21.75 -6.29
N LEU A 199 23.57 -21.39 -5.78
CA LEU A 199 23.39 -20.33 -4.79
C LEU A 199 24.11 -20.64 -3.46
N GLU A 200 24.22 -21.91 -3.08
CA GLU A 200 24.99 -22.32 -1.90
C GLU A 200 26.49 -22.14 -2.10
N SER A 201 26.99 -22.46 -3.29
CA SER A 201 28.39 -22.31 -3.64
C SER A 201 28.77 -20.84 -3.85
N LEU A 202 27.87 -20.01 -4.40
CA LEU A 202 28.07 -18.56 -4.49
C LEU A 202 28.00 -17.87 -3.12
N ARG A 203 27.12 -18.32 -2.21
CA ARG A 203 27.06 -17.80 -0.83
C ARG A 203 28.31 -18.14 -0.01
N LYS A 204 29.06 -19.18 -0.40
CA LYS A 204 30.36 -19.54 0.21
C LYS A 204 31.51 -18.67 -0.30
N ILE A 205 31.34 -17.98 -1.42
CA ILE A 205 32.31 -16.99 -1.89
C ILE A 205 32.21 -15.77 -0.98
N VAL A 206 33.29 -15.52 -0.24
CA VAL A 206 33.42 -14.35 0.63
C VAL A 206 33.34 -13.11 -0.27
N ASN A 207 32.34 -12.25 -0.03
CA ASN A 207 32.03 -11.02 -0.79
C ASN A 207 31.40 -11.19 -2.18
N ALA A 208 30.71 -12.30 -2.48
CA ALA A 208 29.92 -12.38 -3.72
C ALA A 208 28.92 -11.21 -3.82
N LYS A 209 29.03 -10.42 -4.90
CA LYS A 209 28.11 -9.31 -5.21
C LYS A 209 27.16 -9.75 -6.30
N PHE A 210 25.87 -9.56 -6.04
CA PHE A 210 24.82 -9.77 -7.02
C PHE A 210 24.22 -8.43 -7.40
N ASP A 211 23.97 -8.24 -8.70
CA ASP A 211 23.11 -7.17 -9.18
C ASP A 211 21.83 -7.76 -9.74
N VAL A 212 20.86 -6.88 -9.94
CA VAL A 212 19.57 -7.22 -10.52
C VAL A 212 19.64 -7.08 -12.04
N ASP A 213 19.08 -8.03 -12.76
CA ASP A 213 18.93 -7.94 -14.21
C ASP A 213 17.55 -7.39 -14.55
N THR A 214 17.46 -6.09 -14.79
CA THR A 214 16.21 -5.43 -15.20
C THR A 214 15.94 -5.51 -16.70
N THR A 215 16.79 -6.22 -17.46
CA THR A 215 16.62 -6.38 -18.92
C THR A 215 15.65 -7.50 -19.26
N VAL A 216 15.27 -8.33 -18.28
CA VAL A 216 14.37 -9.48 -18.47
C VAL A 216 13.20 -9.41 -17.50
N LEU A 217 11.99 -9.55 -18.04
CA LEU A 217 10.76 -9.66 -17.26
C LEU A 217 10.47 -11.13 -16.95
N VAL A 218 10.43 -11.48 -15.66
CA VAL A 218 10.19 -12.86 -15.21
C VAL A 218 8.89 -13.06 -14.44
N HIS A 219 8.24 -11.98 -14.01
CA HIS A 219 6.95 -12.05 -13.35
C HIS A 219 5.85 -12.29 -14.40
N PRO A 220 5.02 -13.35 -14.30
CA PRO A 220 4.17 -13.83 -15.41
C PRO A 220 3.27 -12.81 -16.11
N TYR A 221 2.75 -11.80 -15.40
CA TYR A 221 1.84 -10.81 -16.00
C TYR A 221 2.58 -9.64 -16.68
N LEU A 222 3.86 -9.42 -16.39
CA LEU A 222 4.61 -8.29 -16.95
C LEU A 222 4.90 -8.42 -18.46
N PRO A 223 5.34 -9.58 -18.99
CA PRO A 223 5.52 -9.72 -20.45
C PRO A 223 4.23 -9.48 -21.24
N PRO A 224 3.05 -10.03 -20.85
CA PRO A 224 1.78 -9.66 -21.48
C PRO A 224 1.47 -8.16 -21.44
N MET A 225 1.71 -7.48 -20.31
CA MET A 225 1.51 -6.02 -20.22
C MET A 225 2.39 -5.28 -21.22
N VAL A 226 3.67 -5.63 -21.34
CA VAL A 226 4.56 -5.01 -22.35
C VAL A 226 4.14 -5.39 -23.77
N ALA A 227 3.67 -6.62 -24.00
CA ALA A 227 3.16 -7.02 -25.30
C ALA A 227 1.92 -6.21 -25.74
N GLY A 228 1.16 -5.63 -24.81
CA GLY A 228 0.07 -4.69 -25.12
C GLY A 228 0.53 -3.46 -25.92
N LEU A 229 1.81 -3.09 -25.86
CA LEU A 229 2.38 -2.01 -26.69
C LEU A 229 2.31 -2.32 -28.20
N PHE A 230 2.23 -3.60 -28.60
CA PHE A 230 2.07 -3.97 -30.01
C PHE A 230 0.80 -3.39 -30.63
N LEU A 231 -0.23 -3.08 -29.83
CA LEU A 231 -1.47 -2.47 -30.31
C LEU A 231 -1.27 -1.05 -30.87
N ILE A 232 -0.17 -0.40 -30.47
CA ILE A 232 0.17 0.97 -30.89
C ILE A 232 1.57 1.04 -31.52
N ALA A 233 2.18 -0.09 -31.89
CA ALA A 233 3.57 -0.14 -32.37
C ALA A 233 3.81 0.73 -33.62
N SER A 234 2.86 0.79 -34.56
CA SER A 234 2.96 1.67 -35.72
C SER A 234 3.03 3.14 -35.31
N HIS A 235 2.15 3.57 -34.40
CA HIS A 235 2.16 4.93 -33.87
C HIS A 235 3.46 5.25 -33.13
N LEU A 236 3.93 4.34 -32.26
CA LEU A 236 5.21 4.49 -31.56
C LEU A 236 6.38 4.64 -32.53
N ASN A 237 6.44 3.82 -33.58
CA ASN A 237 7.49 3.87 -34.59
C ASN A 237 7.47 5.20 -35.36
N GLU A 238 6.30 5.70 -35.74
CA GLU A 238 6.14 7.00 -36.41
C GLU A 238 6.67 8.14 -35.53
N ARG A 239 6.32 8.14 -34.23
CA ARG A 239 6.83 9.14 -33.28
C ARG A 239 8.35 9.07 -33.12
N ILE A 240 8.91 7.88 -33.00
CA ILE A 240 10.36 7.67 -32.89
C ILE A 240 11.07 8.18 -34.14
N GLN A 241 10.55 7.90 -35.33
CA GLN A 241 11.11 8.39 -36.60
C GLN A 241 11.08 9.93 -36.71
N GLN A 242 10.10 10.57 -36.07
CA GLN A 242 10.00 12.03 -35.96
C GLN A 242 10.91 12.61 -34.85
N GLY A 243 11.66 11.78 -34.14
CA GLY A 243 12.59 12.20 -33.09
C GLY A 243 11.95 12.37 -31.71
N PHE A 244 10.70 11.93 -31.51
CA PHE A 244 10.06 11.94 -30.20
C PHE A 244 10.40 10.68 -29.39
N THR A 245 10.63 10.85 -28.10
CA THR A 245 10.73 9.74 -27.15
C THR A 245 9.34 9.32 -26.67
N PRO A 246 8.94 8.05 -26.82
CA PRO A 246 7.69 7.55 -26.28
C PRO A 246 7.57 7.76 -24.77
N ARG A 247 6.37 8.07 -24.28
CA ARG A 247 6.11 8.39 -22.88
C ARG A 247 5.20 7.36 -22.22
N ALA A 248 5.62 6.89 -21.06
CA ALA A 248 4.89 5.91 -20.25
C ALA A 248 4.53 6.48 -18.88
N LEU A 249 3.27 6.33 -18.48
CA LEU A 249 2.80 6.51 -17.12
C LEU A 249 2.56 5.14 -16.48
N CYS A 250 3.28 4.82 -15.41
CA CYS A 250 3.10 3.59 -14.65
C CYS A 250 2.45 3.91 -13.29
N LEU A 251 1.24 3.39 -13.07
CA LEU A 251 0.51 3.53 -11.81
C LEU A 251 0.75 2.27 -10.97
N GLY A 252 1.50 2.43 -9.88
CA GLY A 252 2.10 1.34 -9.12
C GLY A 252 3.54 1.10 -9.57
N ILE A 253 4.49 1.17 -8.63
CA ILE A 253 5.90 0.90 -8.92
C ILE A 253 6.27 -0.51 -8.52
N GLY A 254 5.79 -0.98 -7.36
CA GLY A 254 6.21 -2.27 -6.81
C GLY A 254 7.73 -2.34 -6.69
N GLY A 255 8.36 -3.42 -7.18
CA GLY A 255 9.81 -3.54 -7.25
C GLY A 255 10.46 -2.70 -8.36
N GLY A 256 9.70 -1.98 -9.18
CA GLY A 256 10.22 -1.09 -10.22
C GLY A 256 10.72 -1.79 -11.49
N VAL A 257 10.51 -3.10 -11.61
CA VAL A 257 11.04 -3.94 -12.70
C VAL A 257 10.44 -3.55 -14.05
N LEU A 258 9.10 -3.36 -14.12
CA LEU A 258 8.41 -2.92 -15.33
C LEU A 258 8.94 -1.56 -15.83
N LEU A 259 9.03 -0.58 -14.93
CA LEU A 259 9.50 0.77 -15.26
C LEU A 259 10.95 0.75 -15.75
N SER A 260 11.79 -0.04 -15.09
CA SER A 260 13.21 -0.19 -15.46
C SER A 260 13.35 -0.85 -16.83
N PHE A 261 12.52 -1.84 -17.15
CA PHE A 261 12.47 -2.47 -18.46
C PHE A 261 12.03 -1.48 -19.55
N LEU A 262 10.93 -0.75 -19.34
CA LEU A 262 10.46 0.26 -20.30
C LEU A 262 11.53 1.34 -20.57
N LYS A 263 12.20 1.80 -19.52
CA LYS A 263 13.25 2.82 -19.64
C LYS A 263 14.49 2.29 -20.37
N THR A 264 15.00 1.14 -19.96
CA THR A 264 16.31 0.64 -20.41
C THR A 264 16.24 -0.14 -21.72
N GLN A 265 15.22 -0.98 -21.90
CA GLN A 265 15.09 -1.84 -23.07
C GLN A 265 14.31 -1.17 -24.20
N LEU A 266 13.30 -0.35 -23.86
CA LEU A 266 12.43 0.27 -24.85
C LEU A 266 12.67 1.79 -25.00
N GLY A 267 13.54 2.39 -24.20
CA GLY A 267 13.91 3.80 -24.33
C GLY A 267 12.80 4.80 -24.00
N PHE A 268 11.77 4.39 -23.25
CA PHE A 268 10.67 5.28 -22.88
C PHE A 268 11.11 6.38 -21.90
N ASP A 269 10.45 7.52 -21.97
CA ASP A 269 10.39 8.51 -20.89
C ASP A 269 9.31 8.07 -19.89
N VAL A 270 9.74 7.55 -18.74
CA VAL A 270 8.86 6.86 -17.78
C VAL A 270 8.59 7.76 -16.57
N ILE A 271 7.31 7.90 -16.23
CA ILE A 271 6.83 8.45 -14.95
C ILE A 271 6.18 7.32 -14.16
N GLY A 272 6.66 7.09 -12.94
CA GLY A 272 6.07 6.15 -11.98
C GLY A 272 5.31 6.87 -10.87
N VAL A 273 4.18 6.30 -10.45
CA VAL A 273 3.39 6.76 -9.31
C VAL A 273 3.32 5.67 -8.25
N GLU A 274 3.67 5.99 -7.01
CA GLU A 274 3.59 5.06 -5.89
C GLU A 274 3.18 5.80 -4.61
N ALA A 275 2.19 5.25 -3.90
CA ALA A 275 1.71 5.83 -2.66
C ALA A 275 2.58 5.40 -1.47
N ASP A 276 3.13 4.19 -1.52
CA ASP A 276 3.86 3.61 -0.39
C ASP A 276 5.38 3.86 -0.45
N LYS A 277 5.87 4.69 0.48
CA LYS A 277 7.31 5.02 0.61
C LYS A 277 8.18 3.83 1.01
N VAL A 278 7.63 2.83 1.69
CA VAL A 278 8.33 1.61 2.05
C VAL A 278 8.53 0.72 0.83
N VAL A 279 7.52 0.61 -0.04
CA VAL A 279 7.64 -0.07 -1.35
C VAL A 279 8.72 0.61 -2.19
N LEU A 280 8.71 1.94 -2.27
CA LEU A 280 9.77 2.71 -2.95
C LEU A 280 11.16 2.42 -2.37
N THR A 281 11.27 2.43 -1.05
CA THR A 281 12.53 2.11 -0.36
C THR A 281 13.00 0.70 -0.70
N ALA A 282 12.10 -0.28 -0.73
CA ALA A 282 12.43 -1.66 -1.09
C ALA A 282 12.83 -1.78 -2.57
N ALA A 283 12.13 -1.11 -3.48
CA ALA A 283 12.43 -1.07 -4.90
C ALA A 283 13.86 -0.55 -5.13
N THR A 284 14.20 0.60 -4.52
CA THR A 284 15.52 1.21 -4.67
C THR A 284 16.62 0.38 -4.00
N LYS A 285 16.42 -0.08 -2.76
CA LYS A 285 17.45 -0.81 -2.01
C LYS A 285 17.69 -2.22 -2.52
N HIS A 286 16.65 -2.92 -2.96
CA HIS A 286 16.72 -4.35 -3.24
C HIS A 286 16.51 -4.72 -4.70
N PHE A 287 15.75 -3.93 -5.46
CA PHE A 287 15.43 -4.22 -6.87
C PHE A 287 16.12 -3.29 -7.86
N GLY A 288 17.07 -2.48 -7.38
CA GLY A 288 17.87 -1.58 -8.21
C GLY A 288 17.07 -0.48 -8.90
N PHE A 289 15.84 -0.21 -8.42
CA PHE A 289 14.98 0.79 -9.02
C PHE A 289 15.62 2.18 -8.98
N ASN A 290 15.66 2.80 -10.16
CA ASN A 290 16.04 4.20 -10.37
C ASN A 290 17.40 4.63 -9.80
N LYS A 291 18.39 3.73 -9.69
CA LYS A 291 19.76 4.08 -9.24
C LYS A 291 20.39 5.24 -10.02
N SER A 292 20.04 5.39 -11.30
CA SER A 292 20.56 6.46 -12.19
C SER A 292 19.72 7.74 -12.21
N GLY A 293 18.59 7.80 -11.49
CA GLY A 293 17.69 8.96 -11.48
C GLY A 293 17.01 9.25 -12.82
N SER A 294 16.96 8.27 -13.73
CA SER A 294 16.47 8.44 -15.10
C SER A 294 14.96 8.20 -15.28
N ILE A 295 14.29 7.69 -14.23
CA ILE A 295 12.84 7.51 -14.13
C ILE A 295 12.30 8.59 -13.20
N ARG A 296 11.24 9.31 -13.62
CA ARG A 296 10.61 10.33 -12.78
C ARG A 296 9.60 9.67 -11.84
N LEU A 297 9.58 10.14 -10.59
CA LEU A 297 8.75 9.59 -9.53
C LEU A 297 7.75 10.63 -9.03
N ILE A 298 6.50 10.20 -8.83
CA ILE A 298 5.48 10.93 -8.10
C ILE A 298 5.08 10.07 -6.89
N VAL A 299 5.27 10.61 -5.69
CA VAL A 299 4.79 9.96 -4.47
C VAL A 299 3.35 10.41 -4.21
N GLY A 300 2.40 9.49 -4.25
CA GLY A 300 0.98 9.80 -4.04
C GLY A 300 0.04 8.71 -4.54
N ASP A 301 -1.25 8.88 -4.24
CA ASP A 301 -2.30 7.98 -4.72
C ASP A 301 -2.47 8.08 -6.24
N ALA A 302 -2.48 6.93 -6.92
CA ALA A 302 -2.55 6.88 -8.37
C ALA A 302 -3.85 7.45 -8.93
N ILE A 303 -4.99 7.23 -8.26
CA ILE A 303 -6.30 7.73 -8.69
C ILE A 303 -6.35 9.25 -8.53
N GLU A 304 -5.88 9.77 -7.40
CA GLU A 304 -5.78 11.21 -7.17
C GLU A 304 -4.83 11.88 -8.18
N VAL A 305 -3.68 11.25 -8.47
CA VAL A 305 -2.72 11.77 -9.43
C VAL A 305 -3.35 11.88 -10.81
N ILE A 306 -4.03 10.85 -11.33
CA ILE A 306 -4.64 10.92 -12.67
C ILE A 306 -5.82 11.90 -12.73
N GLN A 307 -6.60 12.03 -11.66
CA GLN A 307 -7.72 12.97 -11.62
C GLN A 307 -7.25 14.43 -11.54
N ASN A 308 -6.14 14.68 -10.85
CA ASN A 308 -5.59 16.03 -10.65
C ASN A 308 -4.48 16.39 -11.65
N PHE A 309 -4.04 15.45 -12.48
CA PHE A 309 -2.97 15.66 -13.47
C PHE A 309 -3.20 16.88 -14.37
N PRO A 310 -4.44 17.20 -14.84
CA PRO A 310 -4.68 18.38 -15.67
C PRO A 310 -4.58 19.73 -14.93
N SER A 311 -4.43 19.74 -13.60
CA SER A 311 -4.68 20.91 -12.74
C SER A 311 -3.44 21.53 -12.07
N GLN A 312 -2.20 21.16 -12.46
CA GLN A 312 -0.94 21.75 -11.94
C GLN A 312 -0.78 21.77 -10.40
N LYS A 313 -1.49 20.90 -9.65
CA LYS A 313 -1.40 20.84 -8.17
C LYS A 313 -0.60 19.64 -7.63
N ILE A 314 0.22 19.00 -8.45
CA ILE A 314 1.06 17.90 -7.97
C ILE A 314 2.27 18.50 -7.24
N LYS A 315 2.14 18.70 -5.92
CA LYS A 315 3.28 18.89 -5.01
C LYS A 315 3.97 17.53 -4.81
N GLY A 316 4.70 17.08 -5.82
CA GLY A 316 5.61 15.94 -5.68
C GLY A 316 6.87 16.43 -4.96
N ASP A 317 7.15 15.85 -3.80
CA ASP A 317 8.42 16.05 -3.10
C ASP A 317 9.49 15.27 -3.88
N ILE A 318 10.10 15.94 -4.86
CA ILE A 318 11.27 15.46 -5.60
C ILE A 318 12.45 16.24 -5.08
N ASP A 319 13.44 15.53 -4.54
CA ASP A 319 14.84 15.91 -4.34
C ASP A 319 15.25 17.23 -5.03
N GLY A 320 14.91 18.36 -4.39
CA GLY A 320 15.30 19.73 -4.76
C GLY A 320 14.93 20.28 -6.15
N SER A 321 14.38 19.49 -7.06
CA SER A 321 14.19 19.90 -8.46
C SER A 321 12.73 20.22 -8.76
N LYS A 322 12.43 21.52 -8.90
CA LYS A 322 11.13 22.02 -9.37
C LYS A 322 10.76 21.29 -10.67
N VAL A 323 9.62 20.60 -10.68
CA VAL A 323 9.03 20.08 -11.91
C VAL A 323 8.77 21.27 -12.83
N ASN A 324 9.51 21.37 -13.93
CA ASN A 324 9.21 22.34 -14.97
C ASN A 324 7.82 22.02 -15.53
N ASN A 325 6.93 23.02 -15.55
CA ASN A 325 5.54 22.90 -15.99
C ASN A 325 5.37 22.29 -17.39
N ASP A 326 6.40 22.37 -18.24
CA ASP A 326 6.41 21.81 -19.61
C ASP A 326 6.25 20.28 -19.67
N VAL A 327 6.56 19.55 -18.59
CA VAL A 327 6.49 18.07 -18.54
C VAL A 327 5.05 17.55 -18.41
N LEU A 328 4.16 18.32 -17.80
CA LEU A 328 2.78 17.93 -17.52
C LEU A 328 1.81 18.25 -18.67
N ASP A 329 2.27 19.04 -19.65
CA ASP A 329 1.45 19.49 -20.78
C ASP A 329 1.43 18.51 -21.97
N THR A 330 2.24 17.45 -21.89
CA THR A 330 2.31 16.42 -22.93
C THR A 330 1.55 15.17 -22.51
N LYS A 331 0.79 14.60 -23.44
CA LYS A 331 0.07 13.34 -23.26
C LYS A 331 1.04 12.14 -23.22
N PHE A 332 0.54 10.99 -22.77
CA PHE A 332 1.27 9.73 -22.72
C PHE A 332 0.88 8.80 -23.88
N ASP A 333 1.85 8.08 -24.44
CA ASP A 333 1.57 7.05 -25.44
C ASP A 333 1.03 5.78 -24.77
N VAL A 334 1.44 5.52 -23.53
CA VAL A 334 0.94 4.39 -22.73
C VAL A 334 0.73 4.77 -21.27
N ALA A 335 -0.37 4.26 -20.70
CA ALA A 335 -0.59 4.20 -19.27
C ALA A 335 -0.70 2.72 -18.85
N MET A 336 0.15 2.28 -17.91
CA MET A 336 0.16 0.94 -17.36
C MET A 336 -0.32 0.98 -15.91
N VAL A 337 -1.34 0.19 -15.60
CA VAL A 337 -1.96 0.12 -14.27
C VAL A 337 -1.61 -1.21 -13.64
N ASP A 338 -0.78 -1.15 -12.60
CA ASP A 338 -0.35 -2.29 -11.79
C ASP A 338 -0.59 -1.97 -10.32
N LEU A 339 -1.87 -1.79 -9.98
CA LEU A 339 -2.33 -1.43 -8.64
C LEU A 339 -2.98 -2.64 -8.00
N ASP A 340 -2.55 -3.00 -6.79
CA ASP A 340 -3.19 -4.03 -5.96
C ASP A 340 -4.10 -3.36 -4.92
N SER A 341 -5.18 -4.04 -4.52
CA SER A 341 -6.04 -3.58 -3.43
C SER A 341 -5.39 -3.84 -2.06
N ASN A 342 -5.38 -2.80 -1.22
CA ASN A 342 -4.83 -2.87 0.14
C ASN A 342 -5.80 -3.53 1.14
N GLU A 343 -7.00 -3.95 0.71
CA GLU A 343 -8.02 -4.50 1.60
C GLU A 343 -7.86 -6.01 1.81
N ALA A 344 -7.04 -6.37 2.80
CA ALA A 344 -6.84 -7.77 3.21
C ALA A 344 -8.12 -8.50 3.72
N GLN A 345 -9.29 -7.84 3.73
CA GLN A 345 -10.58 -8.43 4.11
C GLN A 345 -11.36 -9.03 2.93
N ASN A 346 -11.22 -8.48 1.71
CA ASN A 346 -12.11 -8.79 0.57
C ASN A 346 -11.47 -9.69 -0.51
N GLY A 347 -10.25 -10.15 -0.30
CA GLY A 347 -9.45 -10.87 -1.30
C GLY A 347 -8.54 -9.93 -2.09
N ILE A 348 -7.51 -10.50 -2.71
CA ILE A 348 -6.58 -9.74 -3.57
C ILE A 348 -7.33 -9.35 -4.84
N SER A 349 -7.39 -8.07 -5.17
CA SER A 349 -7.86 -7.61 -6.48
C SER A 349 -6.93 -6.60 -7.10
N ALA A 350 -6.85 -6.64 -8.41
CA ALA A 350 -6.13 -5.68 -9.23
C ALA A 350 -7.01 -5.30 -10.42
N PRO A 351 -7.23 -4.01 -10.72
CA PRO A 351 -6.97 -2.87 -9.85
C PRO A 351 -7.93 -2.81 -8.64
N PRO A 352 -7.74 -1.88 -7.69
CA PRO A 352 -8.73 -1.61 -6.63
C PRO A 352 -10.11 -1.21 -7.19
N PRO A 353 -11.23 -1.54 -6.54
CA PRO A 353 -12.57 -1.14 -6.99
C PRO A 353 -12.76 0.36 -7.22
N GLU A 354 -12.03 1.18 -6.48
CA GLU A 354 -12.01 2.63 -6.61
C GLU A 354 -11.50 3.08 -7.98
N PHE A 355 -10.57 2.31 -8.57
CA PHE A 355 -10.03 2.56 -9.89
C PHE A 355 -11.04 2.25 -10.99
N VAL A 356 -11.92 1.25 -10.76
CA VAL A 356 -12.98 0.82 -11.70
C VAL A 356 -14.20 1.72 -11.61
N LYS A 357 -13.98 3.03 -11.65
CA LYS A 357 -15.03 4.04 -11.69
C LYS A 357 -14.92 4.82 -12.97
N LYS A 358 -16.03 5.00 -13.68
CA LYS A 358 -16.09 5.75 -14.96
C LYS A 358 -15.36 7.11 -14.95
N PRO A 359 -15.41 7.94 -13.88
CA PRO A 359 -14.62 9.18 -13.82
C PRO A 359 -13.10 8.96 -13.90
N VAL A 360 -12.60 7.87 -13.29
CA VAL A 360 -11.18 7.50 -13.27
C VAL A 360 -10.74 7.10 -14.68
N PHE A 361 -11.50 6.27 -15.39
CA PHE A 361 -11.20 5.91 -16.78
C PHE A 361 -11.25 7.11 -17.73
N LYS A 362 -12.20 8.03 -17.53
CA LYS A 362 -12.23 9.29 -18.29
C LYS A 362 -10.99 10.15 -18.04
N ALA A 363 -10.55 10.24 -16.79
CA ALA A 363 -9.31 10.93 -16.44
C ALA A 363 -8.11 10.25 -17.11
N ALA A 364 -7.95 8.94 -16.97
CA ALA A 364 -6.87 8.18 -17.63
C ALA A 364 -6.87 8.37 -19.16
N ARG A 365 -8.04 8.32 -19.80
CA ARG A 365 -8.18 8.59 -21.24
C ARG A 365 -7.73 10.00 -21.62
N SER A 366 -8.02 11.01 -20.80
CA SER A 366 -7.64 12.40 -21.09
C SER A 366 -6.13 12.63 -21.08
N LEU A 367 -5.38 11.78 -20.38
CA LEU A 367 -3.91 11.82 -20.28
C LEU A 367 -3.23 11.12 -21.44
N LEU A 368 -3.95 10.27 -22.17
CA LEU A 368 -3.40 9.51 -23.29
C LEU A 368 -3.44 10.32 -24.58
N ASP A 369 -2.44 10.07 -25.41
CA ASP A 369 -2.44 10.41 -26.83
C ASP A 369 -3.69 9.85 -27.50
N ASP A 370 -4.14 10.47 -28.58
CA ASP A 370 -5.34 10.03 -29.30
C ASP A 370 -5.17 8.59 -29.86
N HIS A 371 -3.92 8.16 -30.06
CA HIS A 371 -3.52 6.80 -30.41
C HIS A 371 -2.87 6.02 -29.26
N GLY A 372 -2.90 6.56 -28.04
CA GLY A 372 -2.33 5.94 -26.86
C GLY A 372 -3.14 4.74 -26.35
N VAL A 373 -2.52 3.96 -25.46
CA VAL A 373 -3.13 2.74 -24.90
C VAL A 373 -3.14 2.74 -23.38
N LEU A 374 -4.24 2.27 -22.78
CA LEU A 374 -4.34 1.93 -21.36
C LEU A 374 -4.21 0.41 -21.21
N ILE A 375 -3.26 -0.04 -20.39
CA ILE A 375 -2.99 -1.46 -20.13
C ILE A 375 -3.15 -1.68 -18.62
N ILE A 376 -3.96 -2.67 -18.23
CA ILE A 376 -4.33 -2.88 -16.82
C ILE A 376 -4.04 -4.34 -16.46
N ASN A 377 -3.29 -4.56 -15.38
CA ASN A 377 -3.22 -5.87 -14.73
C ASN A 377 -4.55 -6.14 -14.00
N VAL A 378 -5.21 -7.26 -14.34
CA VAL A 378 -6.55 -7.57 -13.82
C VAL A 378 -6.57 -8.88 -13.05
N VAL A 379 -6.85 -8.80 -11.75
CA VAL A 379 -7.24 -9.90 -10.86
C VAL A 379 -8.63 -9.56 -10.31
N PRO A 380 -9.70 -10.12 -10.88
CA PRO A 380 -11.05 -9.71 -10.54
C PRO A 380 -11.51 -10.28 -9.19
N LEU A 381 -12.21 -9.48 -8.38
CA LEU A 381 -12.84 -9.94 -7.12
C LEU A 381 -13.89 -11.02 -7.35
N ASN A 382 -14.68 -10.86 -8.41
CA ASN A 382 -15.74 -11.76 -8.84
C ASN A 382 -16.14 -11.43 -10.29
N GLU A 383 -17.04 -12.23 -10.85
CA GLU A 383 -17.53 -12.05 -12.22
C GLU A 383 -18.24 -10.70 -12.43
N LEU A 384 -18.98 -10.20 -11.43
CA LEU A 384 -19.65 -8.90 -11.51
C LEU A 384 -18.65 -7.74 -11.60
N PHE A 385 -17.55 -7.82 -10.85
CA PHE A 385 -16.46 -6.86 -10.92
C PHE A 385 -15.83 -6.85 -12.33
N TYR A 386 -15.51 -8.03 -12.86
CA TYR A 386 -14.90 -8.14 -14.19
C TYR A 386 -15.83 -7.63 -15.30
N THR A 387 -17.09 -8.04 -15.28
CA THR A 387 -18.07 -7.58 -16.28
C THR A 387 -18.32 -6.07 -16.22
N THR A 388 -18.32 -5.48 -15.02
CA THR A 388 -18.42 -4.02 -14.84
C THR A 388 -17.17 -3.31 -15.37
N LEU A 389 -15.98 -3.81 -15.05
CA LEU A 389 -14.70 -3.30 -15.56
C LEU A 389 -14.69 -3.28 -17.09
N VAL A 390 -15.00 -4.41 -17.73
CA VAL A 390 -15.03 -4.53 -19.19
C VAL A 390 -16.05 -3.58 -19.82
N LYS A 391 -17.25 -3.49 -19.24
CA LYS A 391 -18.30 -2.58 -19.72
C LYS A 391 -17.85 -1.13 -19.66
N ASP A 392 -17.33 -0.68 -18.53
CA ASP A 392 -16.92 0.72 -18.35
C ASP A 392 -15.69 1.09 -19.21
N LEU A 393 -14.79 0.13 -19.47
CA LEU A 393 -13.70 0.30 -20.44
C LEU A 393 -14.24 0.44 -21.86
N LYS A 394 -15.17 -0.42 -22.30
CA LYS A 394 -15.80 -0.32 -23.63
C LYS A 394 -16.60 0.96 -23.82
N ASP A 395 -17.23 1.46 -22.76
CA ASP A 395 -17.94 2.75 -22.76
C ASP A 395 -16.98 3.95 -22.89
N THR A 396 -15.73 3.79 -22.46
CA THR A 396 -14.76 4.88 -22.35
C THR A 396 -13.74 4.89 -23.49
N PHE A 397 -13.32 3.73 -23.98
CA PHE A 397 -12.27 3.57 -25.01
C PHE A 397 -12.84 3.02 -26.32
N ILE A 398 -12.27 3.45 -27.45
CA ILE A 398 -12.77 3.13 -28.79
C ILE A 398 -12.54 1.65 -29.15
N ARG A 399 -11.45 1.06 -28.64
CA ARG A 399 -11.09 -0.34 -28.86
C ARG A 399 -10.71 -0.98 -27.53
N PHE A 400 -10.98 -2.27 -27.43
CA PHE A 400 -10.74 -3.07 -26.24
C PHE A 400 -10.25 -4.45 -26.65
N MET A 401 -9.25 -4.96 -25.96
CA MET A 401 -8.66 -6.30 -26.14
C MET A 401 -8.48 -6.92 -24.76
N GLU A 402 -8.82 -8.21 -24.64
CA GLU A 402 -8.65 -9.03 -23.42
C GLU A 402 -7.41 -9.92 -23.54
#